data_AF-A0A252EDS3-F1
#
_entry.id   AF-A0A252EDS3-F1
#
_cell.length_a   1.000
_cell.length_b   1.000
_cell.length_c   1.000
_cell.angle_alpha   90.00
_cell.angle_beta   90.00
_cell.angle_gamma   90.00
#
_symmetry.space_group_name_H-M   'P 1'
#
loop_
_entity.id
_entity.type
_entity.pdbx_description
1 polymer ?
#
loop_
_entity_poly.entity_id
_entity_poly.type
_entity_poly.pdbx_seq_one_letter_code
_entity_poly.pdbx_strand_id
1 'polypeptide(L)'
;MAVAHHLRAEEDPSYRERSVIAVIGDGSISAGMAYEAMNNAAVAGPGAERLIVILNDNEMSIAPPVGAMSNYLSRLMSSRKFMGLRELAGKVVKKLPAPVERTARKADEYARGMITGGTLFEELGFYYVGPV
;
A
#
# COMPACT_ATOMS: atom_id res chain seq x y z
N MET A 1 -9.44 -13.69 -9.87
CA MET A 1 -9.92 -14.01 -8.51
C MET A 1 -10.84 -12.92 -7.97
N ALA A 2 -10.41 -11.66 -7.81
CA ALA A 2 -11.29 -10.58 -7.33
C ALA A 2 -12.48 -10.26 -8.26
N VAL A 3 -12.22 -10.09 -9.56
CA VAL A 3 -13.29 -9.86 -10.56
C VAL A 3 -14.28 -11.03 -10.61
N ALA A 4 -13.77 -12.27 -10.58
CA ALA A 4 -14.60 -13.47 -10.52
C ALA A 4 -15.44 -13.55 -9.22
N HIS A 5 -14.89 -13.09 -8.10
CA HIS A 5 -15.61 -12.97 -6.84
C HIS A 5 -16.76 -11.95 -6.93
N HIS A 6 -16.55 -10.82 -7.61
CA HIS A 6 -17.60 -9.85 -7.85
C HIS A 6 -18.72 -10.38 -8.75
N LEU A 7 -18.40 -11.10 -9.83
CA LEU A 7 -19.41 -11.73 -10.69
C LEU A 7 -20.28 -12.70 -9.91
N ARG A 8 -19.70 -13.48 -8.97
CA ARG A 8 -20.48 -14.34 -8.08
C ARG A 8 -21.37 -13.58 -7.11
N ALA A 9 -21.11 -12.30 -6.86
CA ALA A 9 -21.96 -11.47 -6.02
C ALA A 9 -23.27 -11.08 -6.69
N GLU A 10 -23.41 -11.29 -8.01
CA GLU A 10 -24.69 -11.20 -8.71
C GLU A 10 -25.59 -12.41 -8.43
N GLU A 11 -24.98 -13.59 -8.20
CA GLU A 11 -25.69 -14.85 -7.91
C GLU A 11 -25.92 -15.04 -6.39
N ASP A 12 -24.95 -14.69 -5.56
CA ASP A 12 -25.00 -14.77 -4.09
C ASP A 12 -24.61 -13.40 -3.48
N PRO A 13 -25.60 -12.61 -3.02
CA PRO A 13 -25.36 -11.28 -2.47
C PRO A 13 -24.40 -11.25 -1.26
N SER A 14 -24.23 -12.35 -0.54
CA SER A 14 -23.29 -12.42 0.59
C SER A 14 -21.83 -12.21 0.17
N TYR A 15 -21.51 -12.43 -1.11
CA TYR A 15 -20.20 -12.11 -1.66
C TYR A 15 -19.94 -10.60 -1.68
N ARG A 16 -20.96 -9.73 -1.70
CA ARG A 16 -20.76 -8.28 -1.56
C ARG A 16 -20.26 -7.86 -0.17
N GLU A 17 -20.29 -8.75 0.82
CA GLU A 17 -19.80 -8.53 2.19
C GLU A 17 -18.40 -9.12 2.43
N ARG A 18 -17.86 -9.92 1.50
CA ARG A 18 -16.50 -10.48 1.56
C ARG A 18 -15.42 -9.67 0.83
N SER A 19 -14.24 -9.56 1.42
CA SER A 19 -13.07 -8.95 0.77
C SER A 19 -12.17 -10.04 0.19
N VAL A 20 -11.49 -9.73 -0.93
CA VAL A 20 -10.44 -10.61 -1.46
C VAL A 20 -9.09 -10.06 -1.04
N ILE A 21 -8.31 -10.87 -0.31
CA ILE A 21 -6.99 -10.48 0.18
C ILE A 21 -5.94 -11.26 -0.61
N ALA A 22 -5.05 -10.55 -1.29
CA ALA A 22 -3.89 -11.12 -1.97
C ALA A 22 -2.62 -10.73 -1.19
N VAL A 23 -1.91 -11.72 -0.65
CA VAL A 23 -0.62 -11.50 0.00
C VAL A 23 0.48 -11.84 -1.00
N ILE A 24 1.35 -10.89 -1.30
CA ILE A 24 2.40 -11.01 -2.32
C ILE A 24 3.75 -10.60 -1.75
N GLY A 25 4.81 -11.34 -2.09
CA GLY A 25 6.18 -10.98 -1.70
C GLY A 25 6.80 -9.92 -2.61
N ASP A 26 7.83 -9.24 -2.11
CA ASP A 26 8.67 -8.27 -2.84
C ASP A 26 9.29 -8.84 -4.13
N GLY A 27 9.75 -10.09 -4.11
CA GLY A 27 10.24 -10.77 -5.30
C GLY A 27 9.13 -11.14 -6.28
N SER A 28 7.96 -11.53 -5.78
CA SER A 28 6.83 -12.00 -6.60
C SER A 28 6.11 -10.87 -7.33
N ILE A 29 6.07 -9.66 -6.77
CA ILE A 29 5.41 -8.52 -7.40
C ILE A 29 6.16 -7.99 -8.63
N SER A 30 7.45 -8.34 -8.77
CA SER A 30 8.22 -8.09 -9.99
C SER A 30 7.82 -8.99 -11.17
N ALA A 31 7.07 -10.07 -10.92
CA ALA A 31 6.60 -10.95 -11.98
C ALA A 31 5.54 -10.25 -12.85
N GLY A 32 5.64 -10.44 -14.17
CA GLY A 32 4.73 -9.81 -15.13
C GLY A 32 3.25 -10.07 -14.84
N MET A 33 2.89 -11.29 -14.42
CA MET A 33 1.51 -11.63 -14.06
C MET A 33 0.98 -10.83 -12.87
N ALA A 34 1.83 -10.51 -11.89
CA ALA A 34 1.43 -9.70 -10.74
C ALA A 34 1.15 -8.25 -11.16
N TYR A 35 2.04 -7.69 -11.98
CA TYR A 35 1.86 -6.36 -12.55
C TYR A 35 0.60 -6.28 -13.43
N GLU A 36 0.42 -7.24 -14.33
CA GLU A 36 -0.75 -7.32 -15.23
C GLU A 36 -2.05 -7.47 -14.42
N ALA A 37 -2.05 -8.32 -13.38
CA ALA A 37 -3.22 -8.48 -12.51
C ALA A 37 -3.58 -7.18 -11.79
N MET A 38 -2.60 -6.42 -11.30
CA MET A 38 -2.84 -5.11 -10.68
C MET A 38 -3.37 -4.09 -11.69
N ASN A 39 -2.74 -3.98 -12.86
CA ASN A 39 -3.19 -3.08 -13.92
C ASN A 39 -4.63 -3.39 -14.38
N ASN A 40 -4.98 -4.68 -14.51
CA ASN A 40 -6.34 -5.09 -14.85
C ASN A 40 -7.35 -4.84 -13.72
N ALA A 41 -6.93 -4.98 -12.46
CA ALA A 41 -7.80 -4.69 -11.31
C ALA A 41 -8.20 -3.21 -11.28
N ALA A 42 -7.29 -2.30 -11.64
CA ALA A 42 -7.53 -0.85 -11.69
C ALA A 42 -8.72 -0.47 -12.58
N VAL A 43 -8.88 -1.16 -13.71
CA VAL A 43 -9.92 -0.89 -14.71
C VAL A 43 -11.17 -1.77 -14.54
N ALA A 44 -11.16 -2.70 -13.59
CA ALA A 44 -12.27 -3.63 -13.36
C ALA A 44 -13.47 -2.99 -12.62
N GLY A 45 -13.36 -1.73 -12.18
CA GLY A 45 -14.43 -1.00 -11.51
C GLY A 45 -14.94 -1.71 -10.24
N PRO A 46 -16.27 -1.86 -10.04
CA PRO A 46 -16.83 -2.59 -8.90
C PRO A 46 -16.30 -4.03 -8.77
N GLY A 47 -15.81 -4.60 -9.88
CA GLY A 47 -15.20 -5.93 -9.96
C GLY A 47 -14.02 -6.15 -9.02
N ALA A 48 -13.28 -5.08 -8.70
CA ALA A 48 -12.07 -5.17 -7.88
C ALA A 48 -12.07 -4.19 -6.69
N GLU A 49 -13.17 -3.49 -6.42
CA GLU A 49 -13.26 -2.48 -5.35
C GLU A 49 -12.89 -3.02 -3.95
N ARG A 50 -13.10 -4.32 -3.73
CA ARG A 50 -12.80 -5.00 -2.46
C ARG A 50 -11.59 -5.93 -2.52
N LEU A 51 -10.70 -5.69 -3.48
CA LEU A 51 -9.38 -6.31 -3.52
C LEU A 51 -8.42 -5.55 -2.60
N ILE A 52 -7.84 -6.27 -1.65
CA ILE A 52 -6.78 -5.77 -0.77
C ILE A 52 -5.50 -6.53 -1.13
N VAL A 53 -4.46 -5.79 -1.50
CA VAL A 53 -3.14 -6.36 -1.79
C VAL A 53 -2.21 -6.02 -0.63
N ILE A 54 -1.67 -7.05 0.02
CA ILE A 54 -0.68 -6.93 1.09
C ILE A 54 0.67 -7.30 0.49
N LEU A 55 1.54 -6.30 0.34
CA LEU A 55 2.92 -6.51 -0.04
C LEU A 55 3.74 -6.87 1.21
N ASN A 56 4.14 -8.13 1.31
CA ASN A 56 5.02 -8.63 2.36
C ASN A 56 6.48 -8.49 1.93
N ASP A 57 7.11 -7.40 2.35
CA ASP A 57 8.55 -7.19 2.17
C ASP A 57 9.31 -7.60 3.44
N ASN A 58 9.93 -8.79 3.37
CA ASN A 58 10.73 -9.37 4.43
C ASN A 58 12.24 -9.16 4.24
N GLU A 59 12.69 -8.40 3.23
CA GLU A 59 14.10 -8.26 2.81
C GLU A 59 14.86 -9.60 2.61
N MET A 60 14.13 -10.73 2.65
CA MET A 60 14.64 -12.09 2.52
C MET A 60 14.03 -12.72 1.28
N SER A 61 14.78 -12.64 0.20
CA SER A 61 14.62 -13.50 -0.96
C SER A 61 15.77 -14.51 -0.99
N ILE A 62 15.54 -15.72 -1.51
CA ILE A 62 16.55 -16.80 -1.62
C ILE A 62 17.83 -16.29 -2.34
N ALA A 63 17.69 -15.25 -3.17
CA ALA A 63 18.74 -14.45 -3.76
C ALA A 63 18.32 -12.97 -3.74
N PRO A 64 19.24 -11.99 -3.71
CA PRO A 64 18.91 -10.57 -3.69
C PRO A 64 17.94 -10.22 -4.84
N PRO A 65 16.92 -9.40 -4.57
CA PRO A 65 15.89 -9.11 -5.56
C PRO A 65 16.50 -8.26 -6.69
N VAL A 66 16.36 -8.71 -7.93
CA VAL A 66 16.95 -8.06 -9.12
C VAL A 66 15.91 -7.24 -9.88
N GLY A 67 16.36 -6.21 -10.61
CA GLY A 67 15.54 -5.43 -11.53
C GLY A 67 14.99 -4.11 -10.98
N ALA A 68 14.37 -3.32 -11.86
CA ALA A 68 13.92 -1.96 -11.55
C ALA A 68 12.77 -1.92 -10.53
N MET A 69 11.85 -2.89 -10.58
CA MET A 69 10.73 -3.00 -9.63
C MET A 69 11.25 -3.28 -8.22
N SER A 70 12.12 -4.27 -8.07
CA SER A 70 12.80 -4.58 -6.82
C SER A 70 13.50 -3.35 -6.22
N ASN A 71 14.26 -2.61 -7.04
CA ASN A 71 14.92 -1.36 -6.61
C ASN A 71 13.93 -0.25 -6.23
N TYR A 72 12.77 -0.17 -6.88
CA TYR A 72 11.71 0.76 -6.51
C TYR A 72 11.13 0.41 -5.15
N LEU A 73 10.78 -0.87 -4.93
CA LEU A 73 10.25 -1.35 -3.66
C LEU A 73 11.26 -1.18 -2.54
N SER A 74 12.53 -1.54 -2.73
CA SER A 74 13.57 -1.33 -1.72
C SER A 74 13.70 0.15 -1.36
N ARG A 75 13.57 1.09 -2.31
CA ARG A 75 13.56 2.54 -2.01
C ARG A 75 12.33 2.95 -1.22
N LEU A 76 11.15 2.52 -1.65
CA LEU A 76 9.88 2.77 -0.98
C LEU A 76 9.88 2.21 0.46
N MET A 77 10.47 1.04 0.68
CA MET A 77 10.60 0.41 2.00
C MET A 77 11.74 1.01 2.83
N SER A 78 12.82 1.48 2.23
CA SER A 78 13.90 2.19 2.95
C SER A 78 13.45 3.54 3.54
N SER A 79 12.34 4.09 3.03
CA SER A 79 11.67 5.23 3.65
C SER A 79 11.20 4.94 5.09
N ARG A 80 11.11 3.65 5.50
CA ARG A 80 10.92 3.23 6.90
C ARG A 80 11.95 3.85 7.85
N LYS A 81 13.19 4.09 7.40
CA LYS A 81 14.22 4.75 8.23
C LYS A 81 13.85 6.19 8.59
N PHE A 82 13.08 6.88 7.73
CA PHE A 82 12.51 8.19 8.05
C PHE A 82 11.35 8.10 9.05
N MET A 83 10.63 6.96 9.12
CA MET A 83 9.57 6.80 10.12
C MET A 83 10.10 6.75 11.55
N GLY A 84 11.26 6.13 11.81
CA GLY A 84 11.87 6.16 13.14
C GLY A 84 12.17 7.59 13.62
N LEU A 85 12.66 8.44 12.70
CA LEU A 85 12.87 9.86 12.96
C LEU A 85 11.55 10.62 13.20
N ARG A 86 10.50 10.28 12.45
CA ARG A 86 9.15 10.84 12.63
C ARG A 86 8.49 10.39 13.93
N GLU A 87 8.68 9.16 14.35
CA GLU A 87 8.10 8.64 15.60
C GLU A 87 8.72 9.35 16.80
N LEU A 88 10.03 9.61 16.74
CA LEU A 88 10.72 10.49 17.68
C LEU A 88 10.16 11.91 17.65
N ALA A 89 9.94 12.48 16.47
CA ALA A 89 9.31 13.80 16.33
C ALA A 89 7.89 13.82 16.92
N GLY A 90 7.08 12.80 16.68
CA GLY A 90 5.73 12.65 17.26
C GLY A 90 5.74 12.56 18.79
N LYS A 91 6.73 11.87 19.37
CA LYS A 91 6.93 11.82 20.84
C LYS A 91 7.31 13.19 21.41
N VAL A 92 8.05 14.00 20.67
CA VAL A 92 8.38 15.39 21.04
C VAL A 92 7.15 16.30 20.90
N VAL A 93 6.39 16.16 19.82
CA VAL A 93 5.17 16.94 19.56
C VAL A 93 4.12 16.73 20.66
N LYS A 94 3.98 15.50 21.18
CA LYS A 94 3.10 15.18 22.32
C LYS A 94 3.48 15.86 23.64
N LYS A 95 4.72 16.38 23.75
CA LYS A 95 5.18 17.15 24.92
C LYS A 95 4.96 18.66 24.75
N LEU A 96 4.48 19.11 23.60
CA LEU A 96 4.22 20.52 23.33
C LEU A 96 2.85 20.94 23.89
N PRO A 97 2.63 22.25 24.12
CA PRO A 97 1.33 22.77 24.50
C PRO A 97 0.24 22.41 23.47
N ALA A 98 -0.97 22.11 23.95
CA ALA A 98 -2.09 21.60 23.15
C ALA A 98 -2.41 22.33 21.82
N PRO A 99 -2.27 23.68 21.69
CA PRO A 99 -2.49 24.36 20.42
C PRO A 99 -1.45 23.99 19.35
N VAL A 100 -0.20 23.79 19.77
CA VAL A 100 0.93 23.46 18.90
C VAL A 100 0.88 21.98 18.53
N GLU A 101 0.54 21.10 19.47
CA GLU A 101 0.36 19.67 19.24
C GLU A 101 -0.71 19.39 18.17
N ARG A 102 -1.90 20.02 18.27
CA ARG A 102 -2.99 19.81 17.30
C ARG A 102 -2.62 20.27 15.89
N THR A 103 -1.88 21.36 15.79
CA THR A 103 -1.43 21.90 14.50
C THR A 103 -0.36 21.01 13.88
N ALA A 104 0.60 20.56 14.68
CA ALA A 104 1.64 19.62 14.25
C ALA A 104 1.06 18.25 13.85
N ARG A 105 0.03 17.75 14.56
CA ARG A 105 -0.64 16.49 14.20
C ARG A 105 -1.39 16.57 12.88
N LYS A 106 -2.12 17.66 12.65
CA LYS A 106 -2.76 17.91 11.35
C LYS A 106 -1.73 18.04 10.23
N ALA A 107 -0.60 18.70 10.48
CA ALA A 107 0.49 18.79 9.51
C ALA A 107 1.12 17.42 9.21
N ASP A 108 1.30 16.54 10.22
CA ASP A 108 1.75 15.16 10.02
C ASP A 108 0.74 14.34 9.21
N GLU A 109 -0.57 14.47 9.49
CA GLU A 109 -1.65 13.83 8.71
C GLU A 109 -1.66 14.31 7.25
N TYR A 110 -1.48 15.62 7.00
CA TYR A 110 -1.35 16.17 5.64
C TYR A 110 -0.06 15.73 4.95
N ALA A 111 1.06 15.67 5.67
CA ALA A 111 2.33 15.21 5.13
C ALA A 111 2.29 13.71 4.77
N ARG A 112 1.55 12.89 5.52
CA ARG A 112 1.28 11.49 5.14
C ARG A 112 0.55 11.39 3.80
N GLY A 113 -0.39 12.31 3.53
CA GLY A 113 -1.12 12.37 2.26
C GLY A 113 -0.39 13.07 1.10
N MET A 114 0.67 13.85 1.38
CA MET A 114 1.45 14.57 0.36
C MET A 114 2.77 13.89 -0.03
N ILE A 115 3.35 13.08 0.86
CA ILE A 115 4.62 12.38 0.60
C ILE A 115 4.43 11.16 -0.30
N THR A 116 3.18 10.73 -0.48
CA THR A 116 2.72 9.80 -1.52
C THR A 116 2.57 10.49 -2.87
N GLY A 117 3.60 11.22 -3.32
CA GLY A 117 3.69 11.65 -4.71
C GLY A 117 3.72 10.40 -5.60
N GLY A 118 2.54 10.02 -6.11
CA GLY A 118 2.31 8.94 -7.07
C GLY A 118 3.19 7.72 -6.83
N THR A 119 2.95 6.96 -5.76
CA THR A 119 3.54 5.61 -5.71
C THR A 119 3.08 4.84 -6.96
N LEU A 120 3.88 3.89 -7.43
CA LEU A 120 3.50 3.05 -8.57
C LEU A 120 2.09 2.46 -8.37
N PHE A 121 1.76 2.11 -7.13
CA PHE A 121 0.45 1.59 -6.77
C PHE A 121 -0.67 2.61 -6.99
N GLU A 122 -0.46 3.86 -6.60
CA GLU A 122 -1.41 4.96 -6.85
C GLU A 122 -1.55 5.27 -8.34
N GLU A 123 -0.46 5.24 -9.10
CA GLU A 123 -0.50 5.37 -10.56
C GLU A 123 -1.21 4.19 -11.24
N LEU A 124 -1.15 3.00 -10.63
CA LEU A 124 -1.95 1.83 -11.01
C LEU A 124 -3.39 1.90 -10.48
N GLY A 125 -3.84 2.99 -9.86
CA GLY A 125 -5.21 3.15 -9.38
C GLY A 125 -5.51 2.49 -8.03
N PHE A 126 -4.51 2.06 -7.27
CA PHE A 126 -4.68 1.55 -5.92
C PHE A 126 -4.56 2.65 -4.87
N TYR A 127 -5.37 2.56 -3.83
CA TYR A 127 -5.09 3.30 -2.61
C TYR A 127 -3.95 2.64 -1.85
N TYR A 128 -2.83 3.34 -1.69
CA TYR A 128 -1.63 2.81 -1.07
C TYR A 128 -1.49 3.26 0.40
N VAL A 129 -1.20 2.30 1.29
CA VAL A 129 -0.90 2.57 2.70
C VAL A 129 0.40 1.87 3.07
N GLY A 130 1.41 2.65 3.45
CA GLY A 130 2.64 2.11 3.99
C GLY A 130 3.86 3.01 3.77
N PRO A 131 5.06 2.48 4.01
CA PRO A 131 5.31 1.20 4.67
C PRO A 131 4.79 1.19 6.12
N VAL A 132 4.31 0.03 6.59
CA VAL A 132 3.79 -0.18 7.96
C VAL A 132 4.82 -0.91 8.82
#